data_AF-A0AB74BDD8-F1
#
_entry.id   AF-A0AB74BDD8-F1
#
_cell.length_a   1.000
_cell.length_b   1.000
_cell.length_c   1.000
_cell.angle_alpha   90.00
_cell.angle_beta   90.00
_cell.angle_gamma   90.00
#
_symmetry.space_group_name_H-M   'P 1'
#
loop_
_entity.id
_entity.type
_entity.pdbx_description
1 polymer ?
#
loop_
_entity_poly.entity_id
_entity_poly.type
_entity_poly.pdbx_seq_one_letter_code
_entity_poly.pdbx_strand_id
1 'polypeptide(L)'
;MPTIMLLQTPPPEFIRSQIQQMVVDYVTDISMVAIAPSNPLYNLYQYGVGYEVHLYLNAMDGSQNLAVELIVALDDEDPETVLGFLLYLPVQDDPQACAVAYYGGARKPSSPRHCTLDAE
;
A
#
# COMPACT_ATOMS: atom_id res chain seq x y z
N MET A 1 -0.31 10.32 -16.20
CA MET A 1 0.61 9.21 -15.87
C MET A 1 1.12 9.49 -14.47
N PRO A 2 1.06 8.53 -13.52
CA PRO A 2 1.35 8.83 -12.13
C PRO A 2 2.78 9.34 -11.95
N THR A 3 2.95 10.29 -11.04
CA THR A 3 4.27 10.73 -10.58
C THR A 3 4.78 9.74 -9.54
N ILE A 4 5.94 9.13 -9.80
CA ILE A 4 6.55 8.15 -8.88
C ILE A 4 7.62 8.85 -8.04
N MET A 5 7.54 8.68 -6.72
CA MET A 5 8.52 9.24 -5.78
C MET A 5 9.06 8.16 -4.85
N LEU A 6 10.37 8.19 -4.60
CA LEU A 6 11.03 7.42 -3.56
C LEU A 6 11.22 8.31 -2.32
N LEU A 7 10.78 7.83 -1.16
CA LEU A 7 10.92 8.49 0.12
C LEU A 7 11.79 7.60 1.03
N GLN A 8 12.91 8.16 1.49
CA GLN A 8 13.84 7.52 2.43
C GLN A 8 13.67 8.03 3.87
N THR A 9 12.68 8.90 4.08
CA THR A 9 12.28 9.46 5.38
C THR A 9 10.76 9.33 5.52
N PRO A 10 10.20 9.42 6.74
CA PRO A 10 8.77 9.30 6.94
C PRO A 10 7.99 10.25 6.03
N PRO A 11 6.92 9.77 5.37
CA PRO A 11 6.13 10.60 4.46
C PRO A 11 5.37 11.69 5.23
N PRO A 12 4.97 12.78 4.54
CA PRO A 12 3.99 13.73 5.07
C PRO A 12 2.69 13.03 5.51
N GLU A 13 2.00 13.63 6.48
CA GLU A 13 0.83 13.01 7.11
C GLU A 13 -0.32 12.70 6.11
N PHE A 14 -0.49 13.52 5.07
CA PHE A 14 -1.52 13.28 4.06
C PHE A 14 -1.26 12.00 3.24
N ILE A 15 -0.01 11.73 2.88
CA ILE A 15 0.40 10.49 2.20
C ILE A 15 0.23 9.31 3.15
N ARG A 16 0.68 9.48 4.40
CA ARG A 16 0.59 8.45 5.45
C ARG A 16 -0.84 8.00 5.68
N SER A 17 -1.75 8.97 5.86
CA SER A 17 -3.17 8.71 6.13
C SER A 17 -3.84 8.00 4.94
N GLN A 18 -3.55 8.43 3.70
CA GLN A 18 -4.09 7.79 2.51
C GLN A 18 -3.59 6.35 2.32
N ILE A 19 -2.31 6.07 2.59
CA ILE A 19 -1.78 4.71 2.55
C ILE A 19 -2.47 3.83 3.61
N GLN A 20 -2.62 4.31 4.84
CA GLN A 20 -3.30 3.54 5.89
C GLN A 20 -4.76 3.25 5.53
N GLN A 21 -5.48 4.25 5.00
CA GLN A 21 -6.84 4.06 4.54
C GLN A 21 -6.90 3.06 3.36
N MET A 22 -5.99 3.17 2.39
CA MET A 22 -5.88 2.25 1.25
C MET A 22 -5.67 0.79 1.71
N VAL A 23 -4.82 0.58 2.71
CA VAL A 23 -4.59 -0.76 3.29
C VAL A 23 -5.84 -1.33 3.93
N VAL A 24 -6.59 -0.50 4.67
CA VAL A 24 -7.86 -0.90 5.28
C VAL A 24 -8.90 -1.24 4.20
N ASP A 25 -9.06 -0.38 3.21
CA ASP A 25 -10.08 -0.51 2.17
C ASP A 25 -9.81 -1.69 1.22
N TYR A 26 -8.54 -2.01 0.98
CA TYR A 26 -8.12 -3.01 0.00
C TYR A 26 -7.27 -4.13 0.61
N VAL A 27 -7.46 -4.47 1.90
CA VAL A 27 -6.71 -5.54 2.58
C VAL A 27 -6.81 -6.88 1.85
N THR A 28 -7.93 -7.15 1.15
CA THR A 28 -8.08 -8.35 0.33
C THR A 28 -6.97 -8.44 -0.74
N ASP A 29 -6.63 -7.33 -1.40
CA ASP A 29 -5.64 -7.33 -2.47
C ASP A 29 -4.21 -7.15 -1.95
N ILE A 30 -4.06 -6.40 -0.84
CA ILE A 30 -2.74 -6.04 -0.28
C ILE A 30 -2.17 -7.15 0.60
N SER A 31 -3.03 -7.93 1.27
CA SER A 31 -2.58 -9.02 2.13
C SER A 31 -1.98 -10.18 1.35
N MET A 32 -0.96 -10.82 1.92
CA MET A 32 -0.29 -12.00 1.34
C MET A 32 -1.21 -13.24 1.21
N VAL A 33 -2.38 -13.22 1.86
CA VAL A 33 -3.29 -14.37 1.93
C VAL A 33 -4.59 -14.17 1.15
N ALA A 34 -4.76 -13.02 0.49
CA ALA A 34 -5.96 -12.68 -0.29
C ALA A 34 -7.29 -12.91 0.47
N ILE A 35 -7.38 -12.42 1.72
CA ILE A 35 -8.51 -12.73 2.59
C ILE A 35 -9.82 -12.11 2.10
N ALA A 36 -10.82 -12.94 1.82
CA ALA A 36 -12.13 -12.48 1.38
C ALA A 36 -12.94 -11.81 2.53
N PRO A 37 -13.79 -10.80 2.25
CA PRO A 37 -14.64 -10.15 3.25
C PRO A 37 -15.61 -11.08 4.00
N SER A 38 -15.97 -12.23 3.41
CA SER A 38 -16.82 -13.24 4.06
C SER A 38 -16.08 -14.07 5.11
N ASN A 39 -14.75 -13.97 5.20
CA ASN A 39 -13.96 -14.69 6.18
C ASN A 39 -14.21 -14.13 7.59
N PRO A 40 -14.52 -14.97 8.59
CA PRO A 40 -14.73 -14.51 9.98
C PRO A 40 -13.55 -13.75 10.59
N LEU A 41 -12.33 -13.98 10.09
CA LEU A 41 -11.11 -13.31 10.55
C LEU A 41 -10.80 -12.02 9.78
N TYR A 42 -11.64 -11.59 8.83
CA TYR A 42 -11.34 -10.45 7.95
C TYR A 42 -10.93 -9.19 8.71
N ASN A 43 -11.68 -8.80 9.73
CA ASN A 43 -11.38 -7.60 10.54
C ASN A 43 -10.07 -7.74 11.32
N LEU A 44 -9.71 -8.96 11.74
CA LEU A 44 -8.43 -9.21 12.41
C LEU A 44 -7.26 -8.99 11.44
N TYR A 45 -7.39 -9.45 10.19
CA TYR A 45 -6.39 -9.21 9.16
C TYR A 45 -6.34 -7.73 8.74
N GLN A 46 -7.49 -7.06 8.61
CA GLN A 46 -7.56 -5.63 8.34
C GLN A 46 -6.79 -4.83 9.39
N TYR A 47 -6.98 -5.15 10.67
CA TYR A 47 -6.20 -4.57 11.76
C TYR A 47 -4.71 -4.94 11.68
N GLY A 48 -4.39 -6.23 11.55
CA GLY A 48 -3.02 -6.72 11.58
C GLY A 48 -2.16 -6.16 10.46
N VAL A 49 -2.65 -6.21 9.22
CA VAL A 49 -1.96 -5.68 8.05
C VAL A 49 -1.85 -4.15 8.13
N GLY A 50 -2.94 -3.46 8.53
CA GLY A 50 -2.92 -2.01 8.72
C GLY A 50 -1.89 -1.59 9.79
N TYR A 51 -1.80 -2.32 10.89
CA TYR A 51 -0.85 -2.06 11.97
C TYR A 51 0.59 -2.33 11.55
N GLU A 52 0.86 -3.42 10.82
CA GLU A 52 2.20 -3.71 10.32
C GLU A 52 2.69 -2.63 9.33
N VAL A 53 1.84 -2.19 8.41
CA VAL A 53 2.15 -1.05 7.52
C VAL A 53 2.43 0.22 8.34
N HIS A 54 1.64 0.50 9.38
CA HIS A 54 1.89 1.61 10.29
C HIS A 54 3.27 1.53 10.96
N LEU A 55 3.69 0.33 11.40
CA LEU A 55 5.01 0.10 11.98
C LEU A 55 6.14 0.33 10.97
N TYR A 56 6.00 -0.14 9.73
CA TYR A 56 6.99 0.12 8.68
C TYR A 56 7.14 1.62 8.40
N LEU A 57 6.03 2.36 8.30
CA LEU A 57 6.06 3.81 8.10
C LEU A 57 6.70 4.56 9.29
N ASN A 58 6.52 4.07 10.53
CA ASN A 58 7.24 4.61 11.68
C ASN A 58 8.74 4.32 11.61
N ALA A 59 9.13 3.12 11.22
CA ALA A 59 10.54 2.70 11.18
C ALA A 59 11.39 3.50 10.19
N MET A 60 10.78 4.21 9.23
CA MET A 60 11.47 5.08 8.28
C MET A 60 12.26 6.22 8.94
N ASP A 61 11.98 6.57 10.19
CA ASP A 61 12.77 7.55 10.95
C ASP A 61 14.11 6.99 11.47
N GLY A 62 14.38 5.70 11.23
CA GLY A 62 15.58 4.99 11.68
C GLY A 62 15.52 4.48 13.13
N SER A 63 14.41 4.68 13.84
CA SER A 63 14.27 4.33 15.27
C SER A 63 14.29 2.83 15.55
N GLN A 64 13.98 1.98 14.56
CA GLN A 64 13.75 0.53 14.76
C GLN A 64 14.87 -0.37 14.21
N ASN A 65 16.05 0.18 13.87
CA ASN A 65 17.17 -0.55 13.25
C ASN A 65 16.74 -1.41 12.04
N LEU A 66 15.74 -0.92 11.32
CA LEU A 66 15.17 -1.53 10.12
C LEU A 66 15.13 -0.45 9.06
N ALA A 67 15.85 -0.66 7.96
CA ALA A 67 15.79 0.24 6.83
C ALA A 67 14.47 0.01 6.08
N VAL A 68 13.67 1.07 5.96
CA VAL A 68 12.41 1.07 5.21
C VAL A 68 12.41 2.30 4.33
N GLU A 69 12.15 2.07 3.05
CA GLU A 69 11.89 3.13 2.08
C GLU A 69 10.47 2.95 1.53
N LEU A 70 9.89 4.04 1.04
CA LEU A 70 8.54 4.07 0.54
C LEU A 70 8.55 4.60 -0.88
N ILE A 71 8.04 3.82 -1.82
CA ILE A 71 7.73 4.29 -3.16
C ILE A 71 6.25 4.65 -3.19
N VAL A 72 5.92 5.85 -3.66
CA VAL A 72 4.53 6.34 -3.77
C VAL A 72 4.25 6.70 -5.23
N ALA A 73 3.07 6.33 -5.70
CA ALA A 73 2.49 6.81 -6.94
C ALA A 73 1.46 7.89 -6.62
N LEU A 74 1.67 9.11 -7.11
CA LEU A 74 0.76 10.24 -6.99
C LEU A 74 0.04 10.51 -8.31
N ASP A 75 -1.17 11.08 -8.23
CA ASP A 75 -1.87 11.58 -9.41
C ASP A 75 -1.12 12.77 -10.02
N ASP A 76 -1.01 12.82 -11.36
CA ASP A 76 -0.31 13.90 -12.05
C ASP A 76 -1.15 15.17 -12.21
N GLU A 77 -2.48 15.06 -12.13
CA GLU A 77 -3.40 16.20 -12.16
C GLU A 77 -3.67 16.72 -10.74
N ASP A 78 -3.57 15.84 -9.72
CA ASP A 78 -3.72 16.18 -8.29
C ASP A 78 -2.64 15.51 -7.42
N PRO A 79 -1.45 16.12 -7.26
CA PRO A 79 -0.34 15.52 -6.52
C PRO A 79 -0.59 15.24 -5.02
N GLU A 80 -1.69 15.74 -4.46
CA GLU A 80 -2.08 15.37 -3.08
C GLU A 80 -2.77 13.99 -3.02
N THR A 81 -3.18 13.43 -4.16
CA THR A 81 -3.86 12.14 -4.25
C THR A 81 -2.86 10.99 -4.43
N VAL A 82 -2.88 10.03 -3.49
CA VAL A 82 -2.07 8.80 -3.56
C VAL A 82 -2.80 7.72 -4.33
N LEU A 83 -2.24 7.35 -5.48
CA LEU A 83 -2.76 6.28 -6.34
C LEU A 83 -2.23 4.90 -5.97
N GLY A 84 -1.10 4.83 -5.28
CA GLY A 84 -0.54 3.57 -4.80
C GLY A 84 0.76 3.73 -4.03
N PHE A 85 1.22 2.63 -3.45
CA PHE A 85 2.45 2.60 -2.67
C PHE A 85 3.13 1.24 -2.75
N LEU A 86 4.42 1.22 -2.38
CA LEU A 86 5.22 0.03 -2.17
C LEU A 86 6.19 0.27 -1.00
N LEU A 87 6.21 -0.64 -0.04
CA LEU A 87 7.19 -0.66 1.05
C LEU A 87 8.42 -1.48 0.63
N TYR A 88 9.55 -0.78 0.51
CA TYR A 88 10.82 -1.31 0.05
C TYR A 88 11.76 -1.49 1.24
N LEU A 89 12.26 -2.70 1.45
CA LEU A 89 13.13 -3.05 2.57
C LEU A 89 14.50 -3.45 2.00
N PRO A 90 15.47 -2.53 1.93
CA PRO A 90 16.80 -2.85 1.46
C PRO A 90 17.49 -3.83 2.42
N VAL A 91 18.27 -4.76 1.86
CA VAL A 91 19.09 -5.67 2.67
C VAL A 91 20.32 -4.91 3.17
N GLN A 92 20.61 -5.06 4.46
CA GLN A 92 21.81 -4.48 5.04
C GLN A 92 23.06 -5.04 4.37
N ASP A 93 23.99 -4.14 4.00
CA ASP A 93 25.26 -4.47 3.34
C ASP A 93 25.15 -5.13 1.95
N ASP A 94 23.95 -5.21 1.36
CA ASP A 94 23.73 -5.64 -0.02
C ASP A 94 22.78 -4.67 -0.76
N PRO A 95 23.32 -3.62 -1.43
CA PRO A 95 22.51 -2.62 -2.12
C PRO A 95 21.83 -3.17 -3.38
N GLN A 96 22.09 -4.42 -3.77
CA GLN A 96 21.44 -5.07 -4.91
C GLN A 96 20.30 -6.02 -4.48
N ALA A 97 20.09 -6.19 -3.17
CA ALA A 97 19.06 -7.05 -2.62
C ALA A 97 18.02 -6.24 -1.83
N CYS A 98 16.75 -6.62 -1.98
CA CYS A 98 15.64 -6.02 -1.27
C CYS A 98 14.49 -7.01 -1.08
N ALA A 99 13.64 -6.71 -0.10
CA ALA A 99 12.32 -7.31 0.03
C ALA A 99 11.23 -6.25 -0.22
N VAL A 100 10.09 -6.70 -0.73
CA VAL A 100 8.87 -5.92 -0.82
C VAL A 100 7.90 -6.47 0.22
N ALA A 101 7.58 -5.68 1.25
CA ALA A 101 6.67 -6.13 2.30
C ALA A 101 5.21 -6.02 1.87
N TYR A 102 4.83 -4.86 1.33
CA TYR A 102 3.47 -4.57 0.86
C TYR A 102 3.51 -3.66 -0.35
N TYR A 103 2.59 -3.89 -1.28
CA TYR A 103 2.30 -2.96 -2.36
C TYR A 103 0.79 -2.95 -2.62
N GLY A 104 0.28 -1.82 -3.07
CA GLY A 104 -1.15 -1.66 -3.32
C GLY A 104 -1.42 -0.40 -4.11
N GLY A 105 -2.60 -0.35 -4.73
CA GLY A 105 -3.06 0.81 -5.47
C GLY A 105 -4.55 1.04 -5.23
N ALA A 106 -4.96 2.30 -5.30
CA ALA A 106 -6.36 2.64 -5.34
C ALA A 106 -6.99 1.96 -6.57
N ARG A 107 -8.07 1.20 -6.36
CA ARG A 107 -8.86 0.74 -7.50
C ARG A 107 -9.53 1.98 -8.09
N LYS A 108 -9.26 2.27 -9.37
CA LYS A 108 -10.14 3.20 -10.10
C LYS A 108 -11.58 2.66 -9.97
N PRO A 109 -12.57 3.49 -9.61
CA PRO A 109 -13.95 3.05 -9.69
C PRO A 109 -14.17 2.54 -11.11
N SER A 110 -14.47 1.25 -11.23
CA SER A 110 -14.85 0.66 -12.49
C SER A 110 -16.06 1.45 -12.98
N SER A 111 -15.89 2.26 -14.04
CA SER A 111 -17.02 2.71 -14.84
C SER A 111 -17.90 1.47 -15.09
N PRO A 112 -19.22 1.54 -14.85
CA PRO A 112 -20.09 0.37 -14.94
C PRO A 112 -20.21 -0.05 -16.39
N ARG A 113 -19.22 -0.79 -16.91
CA ARG A 113 -19.39 -1.56 -18.11
C ARG A 113 -20.26 -2.75 -17.72
N HIS A 114 -21.56 -2.59 -18.00
CA HIS A 114 -22.50 -3.68 -18.23
C HIS A 114 -21.77 -4.81 -18.97
N CYS A 115 -21.33 -5.83 -18.22
CA CYS A 115 -21.16 -7.15 -18.80
C CYS A 115 -22.52 -7.83 -18.65
N THR A 116 -23.47 -7.44 -19.50
CA THR A 116 -24.56 -8.33 -19.87
C THR A 116 -23.91 -9.45 -20.68
N LEU A 117 -23.69 -10.58 -20.03
CA LEU A 117 -23.61 -11.86 -20.72
C LEU A 117 -24.98 -12.04 -21.39
N ASP A 118 -25.04 -11.76 -22.69
CA ASP A 118 -26.10 -12.28 -23.55
C ASP A 118 -26.01 -13.81 -23.46
N ALA A 119 -26.91 -14.39 -22.68
CA ALA A 119 -27.22 -15.81 -22.75
C ALA A 119 -28.31 -15.98 -23.80
N GLU A 120 -27.93 -16.54 -24.96
CA GLU A 120 -28.86 -17.23 -25.86
C GLU A 120 -29.52 -18.43 -25.17
#